data_AF-T1A439-F1
#
_entry.id   AF-T1A439-F1
#
_cell.length_a   1.000
_cell.length_b   1.000
_cell.length_c   1.000
_cell.angle_alpha   90.00
_cell.angle_beta   90.00
_cell.angle_gamma   90.00
#
_symmetry.space_group_name_H-M   'P 1'
#
loop_
_entity.id
_entity.type
_entity.pdbx_description
1 polymer ?
#
loop_
_entity_poly.entity_id
_entity_poly.type
_entity_poly.pdbx_seq_one_letter_code
_entity_poly.pdbx_strand_id
1 'polypeptide(L)'
;DWLAAGASEPLHDMPAPHDAQRRLSLSLIPVGATQRLLLARDISTLARLEQMRRDFVANVSHELRTPLTVIHGYLELLDPEDVPQLA
;
A
#
# COMPACT_ATOMS: atom_id res chain seq x y z
N ASP A 1 24.96 0.68 7.73
CA ASP A 1 24.78 1.31 9.06
C ASP A 1 24.04 2.64 8.99
N TRP A 2 22.71 2.62 9.11
CA TRP A 2 21.84 3.81 9.06
C TRP A 2 22.16 4.84 10.16
N LEU A 3 22.55 4.37 11.35
CA LEU A 3 23.02 5.22 12.46
C LEU A 3 24.34 5.95 12.14
N ALA A 4 25.23 5.31 11.39
CA ALA A 4 26.52 5.87 11.00
C ALA A 4 26.39 6.94 9.90
N ALA A 5 25.37 6.81 9.04
CA ALA A 5 25.05 7.78 7.98
C ALA A 5 24.34 9.05 8.50
N GLY A 6 24.24 9.22 9.82
CA GLY A 6 23.59 10.38 10.43
C GLY A 6 22.06 10.28 10.50
N ALA A 7 21.46 9.18 10.01
CA ALA A 7 20.03 8.90 10.09
C ALA A 7 19.16 10.09 9.60
N SER A 8 19.57 10.70 8.49
CA SER A 8 18.92 11.86 7.87
C SER A 8 17.51 11.55 7.36
N GLU A 9 17.27 10.31 6.91
CA GLU A 9 15.96 9.84 6.52
C GLU A 9 15.38 8.92 7.59
N PRO A 10 14.10 9.06 7.95
CA PRO A 10 13.46 8.13 8.86
C PRO A 10 13.50 6.72 8.26
N LEU A 11 13.89 5.74 9.08
CA LEU A 11 13.77 4.36 8.68
C LEU A 11 12.34 3.92 8.95
N HIS A 12 11.54 3.94 7.88
CA HIS A 12 10.13 3.60 7.92
C HIS A 12 9.93 2.10 7.87
N ASP A 13 8.81 1.69 8.46
CA ASP A 13 8.25 0.36 8.30
C ASP A 13 9.31 -0.74 8.48
N MET A 14 9.83 -0.86 9.70
CA MET A 14 10.76 -1.92 10.12
C MET A 14 10.09 -2.88 11.12
N PRO A 15 10.35 -4.19 11.08
CA PRO A 15 9.88 -5.09 12.13
C PRO A 15 10.58 -4.79 13.45
N ALA A 16 9.85 -4.87 14.58
CA ALA A 16 10.48 -4.73 15.88
C ALA A 16 11.41 -5.93 16.16
N PRO A 17 12.57 -5.74 16.83
CA PRO A 17 13.56 -6.79 17.06
C PRO A 17 13.02 -8.04 17.79
N HIS A 18 12.02 -7.85 18.66
CA HIS A 18 11.43 -8.90 19.49
C HIS A 18 10.03 -9.33 19.03
N ASP A 19 9.43 -8.63 18.05
CA ASP A 19 8.08 -8.91 17.56
C ASP A 19 7.94 -8.42 16.11
N ALA A 20 8.01 -9.35 15.16
CA ALA A 20 7.89 -9.03 13.75
C ALA A 20 6.50 -8.49 13.34
N GLN A 21 5.46 -8.69 14.16
CA GLN A 21 4.15 -8.11 13.91
C GLN A 21 4.09 -6.63 14.26
N ARG A 22 5.00 -6.15 15.11
CA ARG A 22 5.13 -4.73 15.39
C ARG A 22 5.96 -4.05 14.33
N ARG A 23 5.43 -2.96 13.80
CA ARG A 23 6.05 -2.16 12.75
C ARG A 23 6.48 -0.85 13.39
N LEU A 24 7.76 -0.53 13.29
CA LEU A 24 8.35 0.66 13.88
C LEU A 24 8.82 1.63 12.79
N SER A 25 8.63 2.91 13.05
CA SER A 25 9.29 3.99 12.35
C SER A 25 10.35 4.58 13.27
N LEU A 26 11.60 4.61 12.81
CA LEU A 26 12.72 5.17 13.56
C LEU A 26 13.15 6.50 12.96
N SER A 27 13.42 7.48 13.82
CA SER A 27 13.94 8.79 13.41
C SER A 27 14.99 9.25 14.41
N LEU A 28 16.10 9.81 13.93
CA LEU A 28 17.14 10.38 14.77
C LEU A 28 17.10 11.90 14.62
N ILE A 29 16.79 12.61 15.71
CA ILE A 29 16.61 14.05 15.71
C ILE A 29 17.76 14.68 16.50
N PRO A 30 18.54 15.62 15.93
CA PRO A 30 19.57 16.33 16.70
C PRO A 30 18.92 17.21 17.77
N VAL A 31 19.43 17.13 19.00
CA VAL A 31 19.00 17.96 20.14
C VAL A 31 20.24 18.69 20.65
N GLY A 32 20.41 19.95 20.26
CA GLY A 32 21.62 20.71 20.58
C GLY A 32 22.86 20.25 19.79
N ALA A 33 24.04 20.63 20.27
CA ALA A 33 25.29 20.50 19.52
C ALA A 33 25.87 19.07 19.50
N THR A 34 25.57 18.25 20.50
CA THR A 34 26.21 16.93 20.67
C THR A 34 25.25 15.79 20.97
N GLN A 35 23.97 16.07 21.24
CA GLN A 35 22.99 15.04 21.57
C GLN A 35 22.10 14.74 20.37
N ARG A 36 21.66 13.48 20.29
CA ARG A 36 20.68 13.03 19.30
C ARG A 36 19.62 12.22 20.03
N LEU A 37 18.36 12.49 19.71
CA LEU A 37 17.20 11.77 20.20
C LEU A 37 16.80 10.71 19.19
N LEU A 38 16.79 9.45 19.61
CA LEU A 38 16.19 8.37 18.84
C LEU A 38 14.70 8.28 19.18
N LEU A 39 13.85 8.53 18.19
CA LEU A 39 12.41 8.33 18.29
C LEU A 39 12.05 7.01 17.61
N ALA A 40 11.36 6.13 18.35
CA ALA A 40 10.76 4.91 17.82
C ALA A 40 9.24 5.01 17.98
N ARG A 41 8.52 5.01 16.86
CA ARG A 41 7.06 5.07 16.83
C ARG A 41 6.50 3.73 16.37
N ASP A 42 5.57 3.17 17.14
CA ASP A 42 4.75 2.06 16.69
C ASP A 42 3.76 2.54 15.63
N ILE A 43 3.89 1.98 14.42
CA ILE A 43 3.04 2.26 13.26
C ILE A 43 2.26 1.01 12.81
N SER A 44 2.19 -0.03 13.66
CA SER A 44 1.60 -1.34 13.31
C SER A 44 0.17 -1.22 12.82
N THR A 45 -0.64 -0.38 13.48
CA THR A 45 -2.03 -0.16 13.07
C THR A 45 -2.12 0.47 11.68
N LEU A 46 -1.29 1.47 11.38
CA LEU A 46 -1.26 2.13 10.09
C LEU A 46 -0.82 1.15 8.99
N ALA A 47 0.29 0.44 9.21
CA ALA A 47 0.80 -0.55 8.28
C ALA A 47 -0.24 -1.65 7.98
N ARG A 48 -0.97 -2.10 9.00
CA ARG A 48 -2.05 -3.09 8.85
C ARG A 48 -3.22 -2.55 8.04
N LEU A 49 -3.65 -1.30 8.27
CA LEU A 49 -4.72 -0.66 7.50
C LEU A 49 -4.33 -0.49 6.03
N GLU A 50 -3.11 -0.08 5.75
CA GLU A 50 -2.62 0.01 4.38
C GLU A 50 -2.57 -1.35 3.70
N GLN A 51 -2.16 -2.39 4.43
CA GLN A 51 -2.18 -3.76 3.91
C GLN A 51 -3.60 -4.22 3.58
N MET A 52 -4.55 -4.05 4.51
CA MET A 52 -5.96 -4.37 4.27
C MET A 52 -6.53 -3.61 3.06
N ARG A 53 -6.18 -2.33 2.89
CA ARG A 53 -6.59 -1.53 1.73
C ARG A 53 -6.03 -2.10 0.43
N ARG A 54 -4.74 -2.47 0.40
CA ARG A 54 -4.09 -3.07 -0.78
C ARG A 54 -4.74 -4.41 -1.14
N ASP A 55 -4.97 -5.26 -0.14
CA ASP A 55 -5.59 -6.57 -0.33
C ASP A 55 -7.02 -6.43 -0.85
N PHE A 56 -7.81 -5.49 -0.30
CA PHE A 56 -9.14 -5.19 -0.79
C PHE A 56 -9.15 -4.77 -2.27
N VAL A 57 -8.30 -3.81 -2.64
CA VAL A 57 -8.20 -3.33 -4.02
C VAL A 57 -7.80 -4.46 -4.97
N ALA A 58 -6.81 -5.27 -4.58
CA ALA A 58 -6.38 -6.42 -5.35
C ALA A 58 -7.55 -7.41 -5.56
N ASN A 59 -8.23 -7.81 -4.48
CA ASN A 59 -9.34 -8.76 -4.52
C ASN A 59 -10.47 -8.26 -5.43
N VAL A 60 -10.93 -7.02 -5.23
CA VAL A 60 -11.98 -6.43 -6.08
C VAL A 60 -11.53 -6.36 -7.53
N SER A 61 -10.28 -5.99 -7.82
CA SER A 61 -9.78 -5.94 -9.19
C SER A 61 -9.78 -7.32 -9.86
N HIS A 62 -9.42 -8.36 -9.11
CA HIS A 62 -9.44 -9.73 -9.60
C HIS A 62 -10.87 -10.22 -9.85
N GLU A 63 -11.79 -9.96 -8.91
CA GLU A 63 -13.19 -10.38 -9.03
C GLU A 63 -13.94 -9.64 -10.13
N LEU A 64 -13.60 -8.38 -10.41
CA LEU A 64 -14.20 -7.61 -11.49
C LEU A 64 -13.63 -7.93 -12.88
N ARG A 65 -12.38 -8.41 -12.97
CA ARG A 65 -11.74 -8.70 -14.25
C ARG A 65 -12.53 -9.73 -15.05
N THR A 66 -12.89 -10.85 -14.41
CA THR A 66 -13.64 -11.94 -15.05
C THR A 66 -15.01 -11.52 -15.59
N PRO A 67 -15.93 -10.92 -14.81
CA PRO A 67 -17.22 -10.48 -15.31
C PRO A 67 -17.10 -9.37 -16.37
N LEU A 68 -16.13 -8.47 -16.25
CA LEU A 68 -15.88 -7.45 -17.29
C LEU A 68 -15.44 -8.08 -18.60
N THR A 69 -14.56 -9.10 -18.56
CA THR A 69 -14.18 -9.86 -19.75
C THR A 69 -15.38 -10.54 -20.40
N VAL A 70 -16.28 -11.11 -19.61
CA VAL A 70 -17.52 -11.73 -20.13
C VAL A 70 -18.43 -10.70 -20.80
N ILE A 71 -18.65 -9.54 -20.15
CA ILE A 71 -19.44 -8.45 -20.73
C ILE A 71 -18.81 -7.97 -22.04
N HIS A 72 -17.50 -7.80 -22.07
CA HIS A 72 -16.80 -7.38 -23.28
C HIS A 72 -16.97 -8.40 -24.42
N GLY A 73 -16.83 -9.69 -24.12
CA GLY A 73 -17.06 -10.75 -25.11
C GLY A 73 -18.51 -10.78 -25.65
N TYR A 74 -19.51 -10.47 -24.80
CA TYR A 74 -20.88 -10.30 -25.29
C TYR A 74 -21.05 -9.07 -26.19
N LEU A 75 -20.40 -7.96 -25.86
CA LEU A 75 -20.44 -6.75 -26.70
C LEU A 75 -19.74 -6.97 -28.05
N GLU A 76 -18.70 -7.80 -28.11
CA GLU A 76 -18.05 -8.19 -29.37
C GLU A 76 -18.96 -9.05 -30.28
N LEU A 77 -19.91 -9.77 -29.69
CA LEU A 77 -20.90 -10.59 -30.42
C LEU A 77 -22.11 -9.78 -30.91
N LEU A 78 -22.31 -8.57 -30.38
CA LEU A 78 -23.35 -7.66 -30.88
C LEU A 78 -22.83 -7.03 -32.17
N ASP A 79 -23.40 -7.44 -33.31
CA ASP A 79 -23.11 -6.81 -34.59
C ASP A 79 -23.61 -5.36 -34.56
N PRO A 80 -22.80 -4.34 -34.89
CA PRO A 80 -23.27 -2.96 -34.99
C PRO A 80 -24.44 -2.78 -35.98
N GLU A 81 -24.65 -3.73 -36.91
CA GLU A 81 -25.81 -3.76 -37.83
C GLU A 81 -27.13 -4.23 -37.15
N ASP A 82 -27.05 -4.93 -36.01
CA ASP A 82 -28.22 -5.43 -35.25
C ASP A 82 -28.73 -4.44 -34.19
N VAL A 83 -28.08 -3.28 -34.01
CA VAL A 83 -28.58 -2.22 -33.13
C VAL A 83 -29.80 -1.59 -33.81
N PRO A 84 -31.03 -1.77 -33.27
CA PRO A 84 -32.20 -1.17 -33.87
C PRO A 84 -31.98 0.34 -33.88
N GLN A 85 -32.09 0.97 -35.05
CA GLN A 85 -32.16 2.44 -35.11
C GLN A 85 -33.31 2.85 -34.19
N LEU A 86 -32.96 3.48 -33.07
CA LEU A 86 -33.92 4.04 -32.14
C LEU A 86 -34.70 5.10 -32.93
N ALA A 87 -35.89 4.71 -33.37
CA ALA A 87 -36.85 5.55 -34.07
C ALA A 87 -37.40 6.65 -33.15
#